data_AF-A0A821ELE8-F1
#
_entry.id   AF-A0A821ELE8-F1
#
_cell.length_a   1.000
_cell.length_b   1.000
_cell.length_c   1.000
_cell.angle_alpha   90.00
_cell.angle_beta   90.00
_cell.angle_gamma   90.00
#
_symmetry.space_group_name_H-M   'P 1'
#
loop_
_entity.id
_entity.type
_entity.pdbx_description
1 polymer ?
#
loop_
_entity_poly.entity_id
_entity_poly.type
_entity_poly.pdbx_seq_one_letter_code
_entity_poly.pdbx_strand_id
1 'polypeptide(L)' 'CNHVIDLDRTFMTALSHGRNPNVKLRATYQNTDKVEFQDECGLIVLDVCQRVPYGVLCFLPSY' A
#
# COMPACT_ATOMS: atom_id res chain seq x y z
N CYS A 1 -17.73 16.78 15.23
CA CYS A 1 -17.31 15.37 15.07
C CYS A 1 -15.96 15.20 15.75
N ASN A 2 -15.91 14.62 16.94
CA ASN A 2 -14.67 14.50 17.72
C ASN A 2 -13.91 13.25 17.26
N HIS A 3 -12.94 13.43 16.35
CA HIS A 3 -11.95 12.41 16.09
C HIS A 3 -11.03 12.35 17.31
N VAL A 4 -10.93 11.19 17.96
CA VAL A 4 -10.18 11.00 19.22
C VAL A 4 -8.69 11.23 19.04
N ILE A 5 -8.20 11.15 17.80
CA ILE A 5 -6.80 11.36 17.42
C ILE A 5 -6.71 12.64 16.59
N ASP A 6 -5.76 13.50 16.96
CA ASP A 6 -5.42 14.70 16.22
C ASP A 6 -5.03 14.37 14.76
N LEU A 7 -5.51 15.16 13.81
CA LEU A 7 -5.20 14.98 12.39
C LEU A 7 -3.69 15.17 12.14
N ASP A 8 -3.02 16.00 12.92
CA ASP A 8 -1.57 16.20 12.81
C ASP A 8 -0.77 14.93 13.19
N ARG A 9 -1.43 13.96 13.82
CA ARG A 9 -0.83 12.68 14.24
C ARG A 9 -1.25 11.51 13.35
N THR A 10 -2.01 11.77 12.30
CA THR A 10 -2.55 10.73 11.42
C THR A 10 -2.36 11.10 9.95
N PHE A 11 -1.69 10.24 9.18
CA PHE A 11 -1.59 10.40 7.74
C PHE A 11 -2.38 9.30 7.04
N MET A 12 -3.30 9.68 6.15
CA MET A 12 -4.06 8.76 5.31
C MET A 12 -3.88 9.16 3.85
N THR A 13 -3.54 8.18 3.00
CA THR A 13 -3.39 8.39 1.56
C THR A 13 -3.83 7.14 0.80
N ALA A 14 -4.15 7.31 -0.47
CA ALA A 14 -4.50 6.23 -1.39
C ALA A 14 -3.56 6.24 -2.58
N LEU A 15 -2.99 5.08 -2.89
CA LEU A 15 -2.12 4.88 -4.05
C LEU A 15 -2.89 4.12 -5.14
N SER A 16 -2.94 4.69 -6.35
CA SER A 16 -3.65 4.09 -7.49
C SER A 16 -2.71 3.44 -8.52
N HIS A 17 -1.42 3.75 -8.46
CA HIS A 17 -0.39 3.30 -9.39
C HIS A 17 0.87 2.88 -8.61
N GLY A 18 1.62 1.96 -9.18
CA GLY A 18 2.91 1.54 -8.68
C GLY A 18 3.99 2.61 -8.86
N ARG A 19 5.23 2.26 -8.53
CA ARG A 19 6.41 3.04 -8.90
C ARG A 19 6.50 3.21 -10.41
N ASN A 20 6.17 2.18 -11.19
CA ASN A 20 5.93 2.32 -12.62
C ASN A 20 4.55 2.96 -12.86
N PRO A 21 4.47 4.17 -13.43
CA PRO A 21 3.19 4.86 -13.66
C PRO A 21 2.28 4.11 -14.65
N ASN A 22 2.81 3.17 -15.42
CA ASN A 22 2.02 2.34 -16.34
C ASN A 22 1.34 1.15 -15.63
N VAL A 23 1.75 0.81 -14.41
CA VAL A 23 1.17 -0.31 -13.65
C VAL A 23 0.13 0.23 -12.67
N LYS A 24 -1.14 -0.12 -12.92
CA LYS A 24 -2.26 0.23 -12.05
C LYS A 24 -2.35 -0.73 -10.89
N LEU A 25 -2.47 -0.22 -9.67
CA LEU A 25 -2.69 -1.02 -8.45
C LEU A 25 -4.16 -1.42 -8.34
N ARG A 26 -4.62 -2.26 -9.27
CA ARG A 26 -6.00 -2.76 -9.31
C ARG A 26 -6.02 -4.25 -8.99
N ALA A 27 -6.19 -4.57 -7.71
CA ALA A 27 -6.26 -5.93 -7.14
C ALA A 27 -7.56 -6.67 -7.53
N THR A 28 -7.80 -6.86 -8.82
CA THR A 28 -8.87 -7.75 -9.33
C THR A 28 -8.35 -9.17 -9.48
N TYR A 29 -9.22 -10.18 -9.45
CA TYR A 29 -8.88 -11.59 -9.70
C TYR A 29 -7.92 -11.80 -10.89
N GLN A 30 -8.13 -11.07 -11.99
CA GLN A 30 -7.32 -11.18 -13.21
C GLN A 30 -5.93 -10.52 -13.13
N ASN A 31 -5.71 -9.63 -12.17
CA ASN A 31 -4.50 -8.80 -12.08
C ASN A 31 -3.60 -9.22 -10.92
N THR A 32 -4.16 -9.74 -9.82
CA THR A 32 -3.39 -10.11 -8.62
C THR A 32 -2.32 -11.17 -8.90
N ASP A 33 -2.54 -12.06 -9.86
CA ASP A 33 -1.59 -13.13 -10.22
C ASP A 33 -0.50 -12.66 -11.21
N LYS A 34 -0.56 -11.42 -11.68
CA LYS A 34 0.47 -10.88 -12.59
C LYS A 34 1.72 -10.52 -11.78
N VAL A 35 2.87 -11.00 -12.24
CA VAL A 35 4.18 -10.72 -11.63
C VAL A 35 4.41 -9.22 -11.47
N GLU A 36 4.12 -8.42 -12.50
CA GLU A 36 4.27 -6.96 -12.46
C GLU A 36 3.43 -6.30 -11.35
N PHE A 37 2.23 -6.82 -11.08
CA PHE A 37 1.39 -6.30 -10.00
C PHE A 37 1.96 -6.67 -8.64
N GLN A 38 2.39 -7.92 -8.46
CA GLN A 38 2.98 -8.41 -7.22
C GLN A 38 4.30 -7.70 -6.89
N ASP A 39 5.16 -7.48 -7.88
CA ASP A 39 6.42 -6.75 -7.74
C ASP A 39 6.17 -5.31 -7.30
N GLU A 40 5.22 -4.61 -7.92
CA GLU A 40 4.86 -3.25 -7.53
C GLU A 40 4.30 -3.18 -6.10
N CYS A 41 3.42 -4.10 -5.72
CA CYS A 41 2.94 -4.22 -4.35
C CYS A 41 4.10 -4.48 -3.36
N GLY A 42 4.99 -5.41 -3.69
CA GLY A 42 6.14 -5.76 -2.86
C GLY A 42 7.12 -4.58 -2.71
N LEU A 43 7.40 -3.86 -3.78
CA LEU A 43 8.25 -2.67 -3.78
C LEU A 43 7.66 -1.55 -2.91
N ILE A 44 6.35 -1.35 -2.94
CA ILE A 44 5.67 -0.37 -2.08
C ILE A 44 5.79 -0.78 -0.60
N VAL A 45 5.48 -2.04 -0.28
CA VAL A 45 5.58 -2.55 1.09
C VAL A 45 7.02 -2.42 1.61
N LEU A 46 8.00 -2.79 0.80
CA LEU A 46 9.42 -2.62 1.13
C LEU A 46 9.77 -1.16 1.41
N ASP A 47 9.32 -0.24 0.56
CA ASP A 47 9.60 1.20 0.68
C ASP A 47 9.03 1.79 1.98
N VAL A 48 7.82 1.35 2.37
CA VAL A 48 7.18 1.71 3.64
C VAL A 48 7.95 1.12 4.82
N CYS A 49 8.26 -0.16 4.80
CA CYS A 49 9.00 -0.83 5.88
C CYS A 49 10.40 -0.24 6.10
N GLN A 50 11.04 0.30 5.07
CA GLN A 50 12.35 0.97 5.20
C GLN A 50 12.26 2.37 5.83
N ARG A 51 11.11 3.03 5.75
CA ARG A 51 10.92 4.42 6.24
C ARG A 51 10.19 4.50 7.57
N VAL A 52 9.32 3.53 7.87
CA VAL A 52 8.51 3.51 9.08
C VAL A 52 9.23 2.69 10.15
N PRO A 53 9.73 3.33 11.23
CA PRO A 53 10.37 2.61 12.31
C PRO A 53 9.34 1.85 13.17
N TYR A 54 9.82 0.90 13.97
CA TYR A 54 9.03 0.14 14.96
C TYR A 54 7.97 -0.82 14.40
N GLY A 55 8.01 -1.11 13.09
CA GLY A 55 7.20 -2.15 12.44
C GLY A 55 5.99 -1.61 11.69
N VAL A 56 5.49 -2.42 10.74
CA VAL A 56 4.37 -2.08 9.86
C VAL A 56 3.33 -3.19 9.94
N LEU A 57 2.06 -2.82 10.12
CA LEU A 57 0.92 -3.73 10.08
C LEU A 57 0.27 -3.68 8.70
N CYS A 58 0.29 -4.79 7.97
CA CYS A 58 -0.32 -4.92 6.65
C CYS A 58 -1.58 -5.77 6.70
N PHE A 59 -2.67 -5.27 6.13
CA PHE A 59 -3.90 -6.03 5.90
C PHE A 59 -4.01 -6.34 4.41
N LEU A 60 -4.06 -7.62 4.06
CA LEU A 60 -4.22 -8.09 2.69
C LEU A 60 -5.62 -8.69 2.50
N PRO A 61 -6.22 -8.59 1.29
CA PRO A 61 -7.56 -9.11 1.03
C PRO A 61 -7.62 -10.65 1.01
N SER A 62 -6.48 -11.33 0.81
CA SER A 62 -6.35 -12.79 0.83
C SER A 62 -4.92 -13.19 1.21
N TYR A 63 -4.72 -14.49 1.48
CA TYR A 63 -3.40 -15.11 1.59
C TYR A 63 -2.77 -15.31 0.21
#